data_AF-A0A7W0Q2Q7-F1
#
_entry.id   AF-A0A7W0Q2Q7-F1
#
_cell.length_a   1.000
_cell.length_b   1.000
_cell.length_c   1.000
_cell.angle_alpha   90.00
_cell.angle_beta   90.00
_cell.angle_gamma   90.00
#
_symmetry.space_group_name_H-M   'P 1'
#
loop_
_entity.id
_entity.type
_entity.pdbx_description
1 polymer ?
#
loop_
_entity_poly.entity_id
_entity_poly.type
_entity_poly.pdbx_seq_one_letter_code
_entity_poly.pdbx_strand_id
1 'polypeptide(L)'
;MRRLVWQRDGRKCTVPSCRSAAYLELHHIVAREDGGTHDAENISVLCDGCHAALHRGQLTITGKAPHELVVTRVHDTVAHVGQPSSPLDVLIREALRRCGKPGG
;
A
#
# COMPACT_ATOMS: atom_id res chain seq x y z
N MET A 1 24.94 4.81 5.03
CA MET A 1 23.80 3.87 5.11
C MET A 1 23.26 3.42 3.75
N ARG A 2 22.89 4.32 2.83
CA ARG A 2 22.20 3.99 1.56
C ARG A 2 22.80 2.81 0.78
N ARG A 3 24.13 2.77 0.56
CA ARG A 3 24.80 1.68 -0.17
C ARG A 3 24.62 0.31 0.49
N LEU A 4 24.65 0.24 1.82
CA LEU A 4 24.46 -1.01 2.57
C LEU A 4 23.05 -1.55 2.37
N VAL A 5 22.04 -0.69 2.43
CA VAL A 5 20.63 -1.07 2.20
C VAL A 5 20.44 -1.60 0.78
N TRP A 6 21.01 -0.92 -0.23
CA TRP A 6 20.95 -1.40 -1.61
C TRP A 6 21.59 -2.77 -1.82
N GLN A 7 22.71 -3.05 -1.14
CA GLN A 7 23.37 -4.34 -1.21
C GLN A 7 22.59 -5.43 -0.48
N ARG A 8 22.10 -5.13 0.75
CA ARG A 8 21.26 -6.02 1.56
C ARG A 8 20.01 -6.46 0.82
N ASP A 9 19.31 -5.52 0.19
CA ASP A 9 18.02 -5.77 -0.47
C ASP A 9 18.21 -6.26 -1.92
N GLY A 10 19.46 -6.48 -2.36
CA GLY A 10 19.76 -7.02 -3.68
C GLY A 10 19.27 -6.16 -4.85
N ARG A 11 19.07 -4.86 -4.62
CA ARG A 11 18.48 -3.89 -5.57
C ARG A 11 17.13 -4.39 -6.11
N LYS A 12 16.26 -4.85 -5.22
CA LYS A 12 14.90 -5.30 -5.52
C LYS A 12 13.93 -4.73 -4.49
N CYS A 13 12.68 -4.56 -4.89
CA CYS A 13 11.60 -4.26 -3.96
C CYS A 13 11.52 -5.35 -2.88
N THR A 14 11.44 -4.96 -1.62
CA THR A 14 11.39 -5.89 -0.46
C THR A 14 9.99 -6.41 -0.17
N VAL A 15 8.94 -5.87 -0.81
CA VAL A 15 7.57 -6.35 -0.67
C VAL A 15 7.48 -7.79 -1.20
N PRO A 16 7.07 -8.80 -0.39
CA PRO A 16 7.20 -10.21 -0.74
C PRO A 16 6.54 -10.65 -2.06
N SER A 17 5.42 -10.03 -2.44
CA SER A 17 4.72 -10.33 -3.69
C SER A 17 5.21 -9.52 -4.90
N CYS A 18 6.17 -8.61 -4.71
CA CYS A 18 6.73 -7.78 -5.75
C CYS A 18 8.07 -8.34 -6.24
N ARG A 19 8.29 -8.34 -7.56
CA ARG A 19 9.55 -8.76 -8.18
C ARG A 19 10.28 -7.62 -8.88
N SER A 20 9.84 -6.37 -8.68
CA SER A 20 10.45 -5.22 -9.37
C SER A 20 11.90 -5.03 -8.95
N ALA A 21 12.76 -4.81 -9.95
CA ALA A 21 14.14 -4.36 -9.80
C ALA A 21 14.37 -2.99 -10.48
N ALA A 22 13.29 -2.33 -10.91
CA ALA A 22 13.32 -1.03 -11.58
C ALA A 22 12.56 0.01 -10.76
N TYR A 23 12.95 1.28 -10.95
CA TYR A 23 12.34 2.45 -10.28
C TYR A 23 12.26 2.26 -8.77
N LEU A 24 13.43 2.09 -8.15
CA LEU A 24 13.56 1.73 -6.74
C LEU A 24 13.95 2.96 -5.93
N GLU A 25 13.34 3.08 -4.76
CA GLU A 25 13.57 4.15 -3.80
C GLU A 25 13.80 3.61 -2.39
N LEU A 26 14.53 4.38 -1.58
CA LEU A 26 14.69 4.11 -0.15
C LEU A 26 13.56 4.77 0.63
N HIS A 27 12.82 3.96 1.39
CA HIS A 27 11.69 4.39 2.16
C HIS A 27 11.95 4.19 3.66
N HIS A 28 11.64 5.18 4.48
CA HIS A 28 11.68 5.05 5.94
C HIS A 28 10.44 4.27 6.41
N ILE A 29 10.64 3.23 7.22
CA ILE A 29 9.53 2.41 7.75
C ILE A 29 8.76 3.19 8.82
N VAL A 30 9.49 3.78 9.78
CA VAL A 30 8.97 4.82 10.69
C VAL A 30 9.30 6.17 10.06
N ALA A 31 8.28 7.01 9.90
CA ALA A 31 8.40 8.30 9.26
C ALA A 31 9.37 9.23 10.04
N ARG A 32 9.97 10.19 9.35
CA ARG A 32 10.99 11.07 9.94
C ARG A 32 10.39 12.03 10.96
N GLU A 33 9.18 12.50 10.66
CA GLU A 33 8.34 13.32 11.53
C GLU A 33 7.95 12.60 12.83
N ASP A 34 7.84 11.27 12.78
CA ASP A 34 7.53 10.41 13.94
C ASP A 34 8.78 9.93 14.68
N GLY A 35 9.95 10.51 14.37
CA GLY A 35 11.22 10.18 15.04
C GLY A 35 12.00 9.03 14.40
N GLY A 36 11.62 8.57 13.20
CA GLY A 36 12.34 7.53 12.46
C GLY A 36 13.80 7.91 12.18
N THR A 37 14.71 6.94 12.37
CA THR A 37 16.15 7.12 12.13
C THR A 37 16.53 6.83 10.68
N HIS A 38 17.74 7.22 10.28
CA HIS A 38 18.32 6.83 8.98
C HIS A 38 19.08 5.50 9.06
N ASP A 39 18.85 4.71 10.11
CA ASP A 39 19.51 3.42 10.28
C ASP A 39 19.00 2.41 9.25
N ALA A 40 19.84 1.47 8.83
CA ALA A 40 19.44 0.47 7.83
C ALA A 40 18.21 -0.32 8.25
N GLU A 41 18.03 -0.56 9.55
CA GLU A 41 16.86 -1.27 10.09
C GLU A 41 15.54 -0.48 9.89
N ASN A 42 15.60 0.85 9.81
CA ASN A 42 14.43 1.69 9.57
C ASN A 42 14.25 2.05 8.08
N ILE A 43 15.04 1.47 7.17
CA ILE A 43 14.98 1.78 5.74
C ILE A 43 14.74 0.49 4.94
N SER A 44 13.80 0.57 4.00
CA SER A 44 13.45 -0.51 3.08
C SER A 44 13.50 -0.04 1.62
N VAL A 45 13.91 -0.91 0.69
CA VAL A 45 13.84 -0.63 -0.75
C VAL A 45 12.45 -0.95 -1.29
N LEU A 46 11.78 0.04 -1.89
CA LEU A 46 10.47 -0.13 -2.55
C LEU A 46 10.55 0.31 -4.00
N CYS A 47 9.78 -0.33 -4.89
CA CYS A 47 9.54 0.24 -6.21
C CYS A 47 8.48 1.35 -6.15
N ASP A 48 8.45 2.24 -7.14
CA ASP A 48 7.47 3.34 -7.24
C ASP A 48 6.03 2.89 -7.00
N GLY A 49 5.62 1.75 -7.59
CA GLY A 49 4.27 1.22 -7.43
C GLY A 49 3.94 0.81 -5.99
N CYS A 50 4.87 0.14 -5.30
CA CYS A 50 4.68 -0.24 -3.89
C CYS A 50 4.82 0.96 -2.96
N HIS A 51 5.73 1.88 -3.26
CA HIS A 51 5.92 3.12 -2.52
C HIS A 51 4.67 3.99 -2.58
N ALA A 52 4.08 4.15 -3.76
CA ALA A 52 2.84 4.91 -3.91
C ALA A 52 1.63 4.21 -3.27
N ALA A 53 1.55 2.88 -3.33
CA ALA A 53 0.50 2.12 -2.64
C ALA A 53 0.57 2.30 -1.11
N LEU A 54 1.79 2.39 -0.57
CA LEU A 54 2.01 2.67 0.85
C LEU A 54 1.47 4.04 1.24
N HIS A 55 1.86 5.09 0.51
CA HIS A 55 1.36 6.45 0.75
C HIS A 55 -0.16 6.59 0.59
N ARG A 56 -0.79 5.73 -0.21
CA ARG A 56 -2.26 5.68 -0.35
C ARG A 56 -2.97 4.82 0.70
N GLY A 57 -2.24 4.19 1.63
CA GLY A 57 -2.81 3.28 2.63
C GLY A 57 -3.26 1.92 2.07
N GLN A 58 -2.94 1.61 0.81
CA GLN A 58 -3.24 0.31 0.19
C GLN A 58 -2.18 -0.75 0.52
N LEU A 59 -1.06 -0.32 1.11
CA LEU A 59 0.01 -1.16 1.61
C LEU A 59 0.49 -0.57 2.94
N THR A 60 0.80 -1.42 3.91
CA THR A 60 1.47 -1.00 5.15
C THR A 60 2.74 -1.81 5.33
N ILE A 61 3.75 -1.19 5.94
CA ILE A 61 5.01 -1.82 6.33
C ILE A 61 5.31 -1.41 7.76
N THR A 62 5.62 -2.40 8.61
CA THR A 62 5.98 -2.16 10.01
C THR A 62 7.13 -3.10 10.42
N GLY A 63 7.74 -2.84 11.58
CA GLY A 63 8.87 -3.62 12.10
C GLY A 63 10.23 -3.11 11.62
N LYS A 64 11.24 -3.99 11.63
CA LYS A 64 12.63 -3.65 11.28
C LYS A 64 13.14 -4.46 10.11
N ALA A 65 13.80 -3.78 9.18
CA ALA A 65 14.45 -4.43 8.06
C ALA A 65 15.76 -5.15 8.49
N PRO A 66 16.10 -6.29 7.87
CA PRO A 66 15.34 -6.96 6.82
C PRO A 66 14.38 -8.03 7.34
N HIS A 67 14.53 -8.51 8.57
CA HIS A 67 13.93 -9.78 9.01
C HIS A 67 12.61 -9.65 9.77
N GLU A 68 12.31 -8.47 10.33
CA GLU A 68 11.12 -8.25 11.17
C GLU A 68 10.04 -7.47 10.42
N LEU A 69 10.16 -7.34 9.08
CA LEU A 69 9.19 -6.60 8.28
C LEU A 69 7.87 -7.34 8.20
N VAL A 70 6.80 -6.68 8.62
CA VAL A 70 5.43 -7.11 8.38
C VAL A 70 4.84 -6.21 7.30
N VAL A 71 4.49 -6.82 6.17
CA VAL A 71 3.87 -6.13 5.04
C VAL A 71 2.44 -6.61 4.88
N THR A 72 1.48 -5.69 4.97
CA THR A 72 0.07 -5.98 4.72
C THR A 72 -0.39 -5.20 3.51
N ARG A 73 -1.02 -5.88 2.54
CA ARG A 73 -1.65 -5.23 1.40
C ARG A 73 -3.15 -5.25 1.59
N VAL A 74 -3.78 -4.08 1.51
CA VAL A 74 -5.22 -3.98 1.43
C VAL A 74 -5.58 -4.33 -0.01
N HIS A 75 -6.22 -5.47 -0.20
CA HIS A 75 -6.88 -5.74 -1.46
C HIS A 75 -8.19 -4.97 -1.39
N ASP A 76 -8.24 -3.81 -2.04
CA ASP A 76 -9.54 -3.31 -2.49
C ASP A 76 -10.13 -4.47 -3.30
N THR A 77 -11.20 -5.09 -2.82
CA THR A 77 -12.03 -5.94 -3.67
C THR A 77 -12.61 -4.99 -4.70
N VAL A 78 -11.86 -4.78 -5.79
CA VAL A 78 -12.27 -3.92 -6.88
C VAL A 78 -13.59 -4.52 -7.36
N ALA A 79 -14.68 -3.82 -7.05
CA ALA A 79 -15.91 -3.93 -7.78
C ALA A 79 -15.53 -3.93 -9.26
N HIS A 80 -15.70 -5.07 -9.93
CA HIS A 80 -15.70 -5.11 -11.38
C HIS A 80 -16.53 -3.93 -11.86
N VAL A 81 -16.07 -3.16 -12.84
CA VAL A 81 -16.85 -2.10 -13.46
C VAL A 81 -18.22 -2.70 -13.85
N GLY A 82 -19.25 -2.41 -13.05
CA GLY A 82 -20.59 -3.02 -13.18
C GLY A 82 -21.12 -3.84 -12.00
N GLN A 83 -20.32 -4.18 -10.98
CA GLN A 83 -20.79 -4.88 -9.78
C GLN A 83 -20.78 -3.96 -8.53
N PRO A 84 -21.79 -4.06 -7.65
CA PRO A 84 -21.81 -3.31 -6.41
C PRO A 84 -20.70 -3.80 -5.48
N SER A 85 -19.91 -2.86 -4.95
CA SER A 85 -18.74 -3.08 -4.08
C SER A 85 -19.07 -3.70 -2.72
N SER A 86 -20.33 -3.67 -2.32
CA SER A 86 -20.82 -4.29 -1.10
C SER A 86 -22.32 -4.58 -1.16
N PRO A 87 -22.84 -5.51 -0.34
CA PRO A 87 -24.28 -5.68 -0.14
C PRO A 87 -24.99 -4.38 0.30
N LEU A 88 -24.28 -3.48 0.99
CA LEU A 88 -24.80 -2.18 1.40
C LEU A 88 -25.08 -1.28 0.19
N ASP A 89 -24.18 -1.30 -0.81
CA ASP A 89 -24.35 -0.51 -2.04
C ASP A 89 -25.55 -0.96 -2.88
N VAL A 90 -25.88 -2.25 -2.84
CA VAL A 90 -27.10 -2.81 -3.47
C VAL A 90 -28.33 -2.23 -2.80
N LEU A 91 -28.40 -2.34 -1.47
CA LEU A 91 -29.54 -1.89 -0.68
C LEU A 91 -29.78 -0.39 -0.82
N ILE A 92 -28.71 0.42 -0.81
CA ILE A 92 -28.80 1.87 -1.04
C ILE A 92 -29.39 2.16 -2.42
N ARG A 93 -28.91 1.49 -3.48
CA ARG A 93 -29.44 1.69 -4.84
C ARG A 93 -30.89 1.24 -4.98
N GLU A 94 -31.28 0.13 -4.36
CA GLU A 94 -32.67 -0.33 -4.36
C GLU A 94 -33.58 0.64 -3.61
N ALA A 95 -33.15 1.14 -2.45
CA ALA A 95 -33.89 2.16 -1.71
C ALA A 95 -34.08 3.44 -2.53
N LEU A 96 -33.01 3.92 -3.20
CA LEU A 96 -33.07 5.09 -4.07
C LEU A 96 -33.97 4.87 -5.31
N ARG A 97 -34.09 3.65 -5.84
CA ARG A 97 -35.03 3.33 -6.92
C ARG A 97 -36.49 3.28 -6.45
N ARG A 98 -36.72 2.85 -5.21
CA ARG A 98 -38.06 2.76 -4.59
C ARG A 98 -38.59 4.14 -4.17
N CYS A 99 -37.70 5.06 -3.81
CA CYS A 99 -38.02 6.47 -3.70
C CYS A 99 -38.16 7.07 -5.11
N GLY A 100 -39.35 6.92 -5.71
CA GLY A 100 -39.68 7.56 -6.98
C GLY A 100 -39.30 9.05 -6.97
N LYS A 101 -38.64 9.51 -8.05
CA LYS A 101 -38.30 10.92 -8.23
C LYS A 101 -39.56 11.78 -8.06
N PRO A 102 -39.56 12.86 -7.26
CA PRO A 102 -40.64 13.84 -7.35
C PRO A 102 -40.61 14.42 -8.76
N GLY A 103 -41.76 14.35 -9.44
CA GLY A 103 -41.94 14.82 -10.80
C GLY A 103 -41.67 16.32 -10.92
N GLY A 104 -41.00 16.69 -12.00
CA GLY A 104 -40.89 18.05 -12.53
C GLY A 104 -41.12 17.99 -14.02
#